data_AF-A0A846CAI0-F1
#
_entry.id   AF-A0A846CAI0-F1
#
_cell.length_a   1.000
_cell.length_b   1.000
_cell.length_c   1.000
_cell.angle_alpha   90.00
_cell.angle_beta   90.00
_cell.angle_gamma   90.00
#
_symmetry.space_group_name_H-M   'P 1'
#
loop_
_entity.id
_entity.type
_entity.pdbx_description
1 polymer ?
#
loop_
_entity_poly.entity_id
_entity_poly.type
_entity_poly.pdbx_seq_one_letter_code
_entity_poly.pdbx_strand_id
1 'polypeptide(L)'
;MNFEHEHEQCLEKLNWAIKQLQVEVKPEKLVEIAELIVQPMTGLWRYFHTPNHIFEVGNSQDSIEVLAALFHDLVYVQVDHSVNFNLSYYIAPYIQERQGKLKIREKNELPKDLTFEMVTSIFGFLAGQVLLPKKEGMCLPLDRG
;
A
#
# COMPACT_ATOMS: atom_id res chain seq x y z
N MET A 1 -6.93 -17.95 -8.64
CA MET A 1 -7.25 -16.81 -7.77
C MET A 1 -8.65 -17.00 -7.29
N ASN A 2 -8.83 -17.08 -5.97
CA ASN A 2 -10.15 -17.14 -5.34
C ASN A 2 -10.27 -15.89 -4.47
N PHE A 3 -10.93 -14.88 -5.01
CA PHE A 3 -11.04 -13.56 -4.38
C PHE A 3 -11.62 -13.64 -2.96
N GLU A 4 -12.64 -14.47 -2.74
CA GLU A 4 -13.27 -14.64 -1.42
C GLU A 4 -12.26 -15.20 -0.39
N HIS A 5 -11.48 -16.19 -0.80
CA HIS A 5 -10.46 -16.79 0.06
C HIS A 5 -9.31 -15.82 0.36
N GLU A 6 -8.85 -15.09 -0.64
CA GLU A 6 -7.79 -14.08 -0.50
C GLU A 6 -8.27 -12.91 0.38
N HIS A 7 -9.54 -12.50 0.26
CA HIS A 7 -10.17 -11.51 1.11
C HIS A 7 -10.25 -11.96 2.57
N GLU A 8 -10.73 -13.17 2.82
CA GLU A 8 -10.85 -13.73 4.17
C GLU A 8 -9.48 -13.80 4.86
N GLN A 9 -8.46 -14.33 4.18
CA GLN A 9 -7.10 -14.38 4.74
C GLN A 9 -6.52 -12.98 5.03
N CYS A 10 -6.76 -12.00 4.15
CA CYS A 10 -6.34 -10.63 4.37
C CYS A 10 -7.03 -10.04 5.62
N LEU A 11 -8.33 -10.26 5.75
CA LEU A 11 -9.12 -9.80 6.88
C LEU A 11 -8.65 -10.43 8.20
N GLU A 12 -8.33 -11.73 8.21
CA GLU A 12 -7.79 -12.40 9.39
C GLU A 12 -6.46 -11.79 9.85
N LYS A 13 -5.52 -11.56 8.91
CA LYS A 13 -4.23 -10.93 9.22
C LYS A 13 -4.37 -9.49 9.70
N LEU A 14 -5.27 -8.71 9.09
CA LEU A 14 -5.60 -7.35 9.54
C LEU A 14 -6.14 -7.35 10.97
N ASN A 15 -7.13 -8.21 11.26
CA ASN A 15 -7.70 -8.34 12.60
C ASN A 15 -6.65 -8.72 13.63
N TRP A 16 -5.79 -9.69 13.29
CA TRP A 16 -4.71 -10.12 14.17
C TRP A 16 -3.76 -8.95 14.47
N ALA A 17 -3.27 -8.25 13.45
CA ALA A 17 -2.27 -7.19 13.63
C ALA A 17 -2.82 -6.01 14.43
N ILE A 18 -4.04 -5.57 14.12
CA ILE A 18 -4.72 -4.47 14.83
C ILE A 18 -4.96 -4.83 16.31
N LYS A 19 -5.32 -6.09 16.60
CA LYS A 19 -5.47 -6.59 17.96
C LYS A 19 -4.14 -6.60 18.73
N GLN A 20 -3.04 -7.03 18.10
CA GLN A 20 -1.71 -7.00 18.72
C GLN A 20 -1.27 -5.57 19.06
N LEU A 21 -1.60 -4.62 18.19
CA LEU A 21 -1.33 -3.19 18.41
C LEU A 21 -2.28 -2.51 19.39
N GLN A 22 -3.28 -3.23 19.89
CA GLN A 22 -4.31 -2.71 20.81
C GLN A 22 -5.04 -1.49 20.23
N VAL A 23 -5.22 -1.47 18.91
CA VAL A 23 -5.96 -0.42 18.21
C VAL A 23 -7.41 -0.86 18.04
N GLU A 24 -8.35 0.02 18.38
CA GLU A 24 -9.77 -0.24 18.16
C GLU A 24 -10.20 0.25 16.78
N VAL A 25 -10.64 -0.68 15.93
CA VAL A 25 -11.21 -0.39 14.61
C VAL A 25 -12.54 -1.11 14.49
N LYS A 26 -13.54 -0.41 13.93
CA LYS A 26 -14.84 -1.01 13.65
C LYS A 26 -14.69 -2.19 12.67
N PRO A 27 -15.31 -3.36 12.92
CA PRO A 27 -15.17 -4.54 12.06
C PRO A 27 -15.50 -4.25 10.59
N GLU A 28 -16.52 -3.43 10.33
CA GLU A 28 -16.95 -3.08 8.97
C GLU A 28 -15.83 -2.36 8.21
N LYS A 29 -15.02 -1.56 8.92
CA LYS A 29 -13.90 -0.85 8.32
C LYS A 29 -12.74 -1.78 7.97
N LEU A 30 -12.52 -2.84 8.76
CA LEU A 30 -11.50 -3.84 8.45
C LEU A 30 -11.88 -4.65 7.20
N VAL A 31 -13.17 -4.95 7.02
CA VAL A 31 -13.69 -5.59 5.80
C VAL A 31 -13.43 -4.72 4.56
N GLU A 32 -13.74 -3.42 4.66
CA GLU A 32 -13.48 -2.46 3.57
C GLU A 32 -11.98 -2.34 3.26
N ILE A 33 -11.12 -2.34 4.28
CA ILE A 33 -9.67 -2.28 4.09
C ILE A 33 -9.15 -3.57 3.43
N ALA A 34 -9.65 -4.74 3.84
CA ALA A 34 -9.26 -6.01 3.22
C ALA A 34 -9.62 -6.04 1.72
N GLU A 35 -10.80 -5.53 1.36
CA GLU A 35 -11.22 -5.41 -0.04
C GLU A 35 -10.33 -4.42 -0.81
N LEU A 36 -10.02 -3.27 -0.22
CA LEU A 36 -9.12 -2.27 -0.79
C LEU A 36 -7.72 -2.84 -1.07
N ILE A 37 -7.28 -3.81 -0.27
CA ILE A 37 -5.99 -4.48 -0.42
C ILE A 37 -6.01 -5.54 -1.51
N VAL A 38 -7.01 -6.44 -1.48
CA VAL A 38 -7.01 -7.62 -2.37
C VAL A 38 -7.38 -7.24 -3.80
N GLN A 39 -8.32 -6.30 -4.01
CA GLN A 39 -8.77 -5.94 -5.37
C GLN A 39 -7.62 -5.49 -6.29
N PRO A 40 -6.75 -4.53 -5.91
CA PRO A 40 -5.62 -4.12 -6.75
C PRO A 40 -4.64 -5.25 -7.08
N MET A 41 -4.55 -6.27 -6.21
CA MET A 41 -3.56 -7.36 -6.33
C MET A 41 -4.05 -8.53 -7.17
N THR A 42 -5.33 -8.56 -7.55
CA THR A 42 -5.91 -9.58 -8.46
C THR A 42 -5.94 -9.13 -9.93
N GLY A 43 -5.25 -8.02 -10.25
CA GLY A 43 -5.12 -7.53 -11.62
C GLY A 43 -4.44 -8.52 -12.56
N LEU A 44 -4.85 -8.54 -13.84
CA LEU A 44 -4.39 -9.49 -14.87
C LEU A 44 -2.87 -9.49 -15.10
N TRP A 45 -2.16 -8.44 -14.68
CA TRP A 45 -0.72 -8.25 -14.89
C TRP A 45 0.11 -8.56 -13.64
N ARG A 46 -0.52 -8.83 -12.50
CA ARG A 46 0.11 -9.11 -11.21
C ARG A 46 0.49 -10.60 -11.08
N TYR A 47 1.43 -11.08 -11.90
CA TYR A 47 1.81 -12.49 -11.90
C TYR A 47 2.67 -12.92 -10.69
N PHE A 48 3.51 -12.01 -10.18
CA PHE A 48 4.42 -12.27 -9.06
C PHE A 48 4.02 -11.54 -7.76
N HIS A 49 3.34 -10.40 -7.88
CA HIS A 49 2.88 -9.58 -6.75
C HIS A 49 1.40 -9.84 -6.46
N THR A 50 1.12 -11.05 -5.99
CA THR A 50 -0.24 -11.59 -5.72
C THR A 50 -0.59 -11.53 -4.24
N PRO A 51 -1.87 -11.72 -3.86
CA PRO A 51 -2.26 -11.89 -2.46
C PRO A 51 -1.49 -13.00 -1.72
N ASN A 52 -1.18 -14.11 -2.40
CA ASN A 52 -0.39 -15.17 -1.78
C ASN A 52 1.03 -14.68 -1.41
N HIS A 53 1.63 -13.85 -2.26
CA HIS A 53 2.95 -13.27 -1.98
C HIS A 53 2.94 -12.38 -0.73
N ILE A 54 1.93 -11.51 -0.56
CA ILE A 54 1.84 -10.67 0.65
C ILE A 54 1.66 -11.51 1.92
N PHE A 55 0.96 -12.65 1.83
CA PHE A 55 0.72 -13.51 2.99
C PHE A 55 1.96 -14.30 3.40
N GLU A 56 2.79 -14.70 2.43
CA GLU A 56 4.09 -15.33 2.67
C GLU A 56 5.08 -14.33 3.30
N VAL A 57 5.17 -13.11 2.77
CA VAL A 57 6.03 -12.05 3.32
C VAL A 57 5.53 -11.57 4.68
N GLY A 58 4.21 -11.55 4.88
CA GLY A 58 3.54 -11.21 6.14
C GLY A 58 3.42 -12.38 7.12
N ASN A 59 4.33 -13.36 7.11
CA ASN A 59 4.39 -14.44 8.10
C ASN A 59 5.31 -14.08 9.28
N SER A 60 5.31 -12.80 9.67
CA SER A 60 6.03 -12.27 10.84
C SER A 60 5.17 -12.37 12.10
N GLN A 61 5.83 -12.38 13.26
CA GLN A 61 5.18 -12.21 14.57
C GLN A 61 5.13 -10.73 15.00
N ASP A 62 5.68 -9.83 14.19
CA ASP A 62 5.56 -8.39 14.39
C ASP A 62 4.35 -7.84 13.61
N SER A 63 3.41 -7.22 14.34
CA SER A 63 2.19 -6.67 13.76
C SER A 63 2.41 -5.47 12.86
N ILE A 64 3.47 -4.69 13.06
CA ILE A 64 3.85 -3.59 12.17
C ILE A 64 4.37 -4.15 10.86
N GLU A 65 5.20 -5.18 10.91
CA GLU A 65 5.70 -5.85 9.70
C GLU A 65 4.57 -6.50 8.90
N VAL A 66 3.61 -7.14 9.58
CA VAL A 66 2.41 -7.69 8.92
C VAL A 66 1.60 -6.60 8.23
N LEU A 67 1.33 -5.46 8.89
CA LEU A 67 0.63 -4.35 8.25
C LEU A 67 1.43 -3.79 7.08
N ALA A 68 2.74 -3.60 7.22
CA ALA A 68 3.59 -3.14 6.11
C ALA A 68 3.50 -4.08 4.91
N ALA A 69 3.59 -5.40 5.14
CA ALA A 69 3.49 -6.41 4.09
C ALA A 69 2.13 -6.41 3.38
N LEU A 70 1.01 -6.23 4.10
CA LEU A 70 -0.31 -6.19 3.48
C LEU A 70 -0.52 -4.97 2.57
N PHE A 71 0.15 -3.85 2.84
CA PHE A 71 -0.03 -2.59 2.10
C PHE A 71 1.06 -2.29 1.06
N HIS A 72 2.15 -3.06 1.01
CA HIS A 72 3.37 -2.63 0.31
C HIS A 72 3.22 -2.45 -1.21
N ASP A 73 2.28 -3.17 -1.82
CA ASP A 73 2.15 -3.29 -3.28
C ASP A 73 0.82 -2.79 -3.86
N LEU A 74 0.05 -2.02 -3.06
CA LEU A 74 -1.25 -1.53 -3.50
C LEU A 74 -1.19 -0.64 -4.74
N VAL A 75 -0.12 0.16 -4.87
CA VAL A 75 0.06 1.06 -6.00
C VAL A 75 1.24 0.60 -6.83
N TYR A 76 0.97 -0.08 -7.95
CA TYR A 76 2.01 -0.54 -8.86
C TYR A 76 1.78 -0.12 -10.31
N VAL A 77 1.81 1.21 -10.53
CA VAL A 77 1.48 1.83 -11.82
C VAL A 77 2.36 1.37 -12.99
N GLN A 78 3.59 0.89 -12.73
CA GLN A 78 4.44 0.33 -13.79
C GLN A 78 3.89 -0.95 -14.39
N VAL A 79 3.19 -1.75 -13.59
CA VAL A 79 2.60 -3.03 -13.98
C VAL A 79 1.12 -2.84 -14.35
N ASP A 80 0.39 -2.06 -13.56
CA ASP A 80 -1.05 -1.86 -13.73
C ASP A 80 -1.39 -0.78 -14.77
N HIS A 81 -0.38 -0.03 -15.25
CA HIS A 81 -0.50 1.14 -16.13
C HIS A 81 -1.41 2.27 -15.64
N SER A 82 -1.95 2.14 -14.43
CA SER A 82 -2.93 3.04 -13.83
C SER A 82 -2.99 2.77 -12.33
N VAL A 83 -3.63 3.67 -11.59
CA VAL A 83 -3.99 3.44 -10.19
C VAL A 83 -5.39 2.82 -10.17
N ASN A 84 -5.60 1.79 -9.36
CA ASN A 84 -6.93 1.24 -9.14
C ASN A 84 -7.93 2.35 -8.74
N PHE A 85 -9.15 2.29 -9.28
CA PHE A 85 -10.17 3.33 -9.06
C PHE A 85 -10.48 3.53 -7.57
N ASN A 86 -10.58 2.46 -6.78
CA ASN A 86 -10.89 2.52 -5.36
C ASN A 86 -9.74 3.11 -4.53
N LEU A 87 -8.49 2.93 -4.98
CA LEU A 87 -7.32 3.58 -4.36
C LEU A 87 -7.20 5.06 -4.76
N SER A 88 -7.66 5.41 -5.96
CA SER A 88 -7.51 6.74 -6.52
C SER A 88 -8.13 7.82 -5.63
N TYR A 89 -9.26 7.51 -4.98
CA TYR A 89 -9.90 8.42 -4.02
C TYR A 89 -8.95 8.86 -2.89
N TYR A 90 -8.13 7.95 -2.39
CA TYR A 90 -7.23 8.21 -1.26
C TYR A 90 -5.95 8.93 -1.67
N ILE A 91 -5.48 8.76 -2.91
CA ILE A 91 -4.18 9.30 -3.33
C ILE A 91 -4.29 10.54 -4.22
N ALA A 92 -5.39 10.70 -4.98
CA ALA A 92 -5.59 11.81 -5.91
C ALA A 92 -5.51 13.20 -5.27
N PRO A 93 -5.90 13.42 -3.99
CA PRO A 93 -5.68 14.69 -3.31
C PRO A 93 -4.19 15.07 -3.12
N TYR A 94 -3.26 14.11 -3.22
CA TYR A 94 -1.84 14.32 -2.92
C TYR A 94 -0.95 14.23 -4.17
N ILE A 95 -1.40 13.53 -5.21
CA ILE A 95 -0.64 13.33 -6.45
C ILE A 95 -1.36 13.92 -7.66
N GLN A 96 -0.59 14.24 -8.69
CA GLN A 96 -1.08 14.59 -10.00
C GLN A 96 -0.26 13.93 -11.09
N GLU A 97 -0.89 13.60 -12.21
CA GLU A 97 -0.18 13.17 -13.40
C GLU A 97 0.11 14.39 -14.30
N ARG A 98 1.37 14.52 -14.72
CA ARG A 98 1.84 15.54 -15.66
C ARG A 98 2.82 14.89 -16.62
N GLN A 99 2.51 14.95 -17.92
CA GLN A 99 3.36 14.39 -18.99
C GLN A 99 3.71 12.90 -18.77
N GLY A 100 2.73 12.10 -18.33
CA GLY A 100 2.92 10.66 -18.07
C GLY A 100 3.75 10.35 -16.81
N LYS A 101 3.99 11.34 -15.95
CA LYS A 101 4.71 11.17 -14.68
C LYS A 101 3.83 11.54 -13.51
N LEU A 102 3.86 10.71 -12.48
CA LEU A 102 3.25 11.03 -11.20
C LEU A 102 4.14 12.02 -10.44
N LYS A 103 3.51 13.04 -9.88
CA LYS A 103 4.15 14.11 -9.12
C LYS A 103 3.35 14.35 -7.86
N ILE A 104 4.02 14.49 -6.72
CA ILE A 104 3.39 15.03 -5.52
C ILE A 104 2.97 16.46 -5.83
N ARG A 105 1.75 16.83 -5.43
CA ARG A 105 1.21 18.18 -5.66
C ARG A 105 2.06 19.26 -4.99
N GLU A 106 1.91 20.49 -5.47
CA GLU A 106 2.60 21.63 -4.88
C GLU A 106 2.04 21.93 -3.48
N LYS A 107 2.85 22.58 -2.64
CA LYS A 107 2.48 22.84 -1.23
C LYS A 107 1.16 23.58 -1.06
N ASN A 108 0.82 24.47 -1.98
CA ASN A 108 -0.43 25.25 -1.98
C ASN A 108 -1.65 24.47 -2.49
N GLU A 109 -1.44 23.29 -3.09
CA GLU A 109 -2.48 22.41 -3.62
C GLU A 109 -2.76 21.22 -2.68
N LEU A 110 -1.88 20.97 -1.71
CA LEU A 110 -1.99 19.87 -0.78
C LEU A 110 -3.02 20.17 0.33
N PRO A 111 -3.84 19.18 0.74
CA PRO A 111 -4.69 19.33 1.91
C PRO A 111 -3.85 19.41 3.19
N LYS A 112 -4.43 20.00 4.24
CA LYS A 112 -3.83 19.96 5.59
C LYS A 112 -4.09 18.59 6.20
N ASP A 113 -3.13 17.70 6.08
CA ASP A 113 -3.22 16.32 6.57
C ASP A 113 -1.91 15.91 7.27
N LEU A 114 -2.01 15.74 8.60
CA LEU A 114 -0.89 15.33 9.43
C LEU A 114 -0.35 13.95 9.04
N THR A 115 -1.20 13.04 8.58
CA THR A 115 -0.79 11.70 8.15
C THR A 115 0.13 11.81 6.94
N PHE A 116 -0.26 12.62 5.96
CA PHE A 116 0.56 12.88 4.78
C PHE A 116 1.90 13.55 5.15
N GLU A 117 1.88 14.55 6.04
CA GLU A 117 3.11 15.21 6.51
C GLU A 117 4.05 14.23 7.21
N MET A 118 3.53 13.35 8.06
CA MET A 118 4.32 12.31 8.72
C MET A 118 4.90 11.31 7.73
N VAL A 119 4.08 10.78 6.81
CA VAL A 119 4.53 9.81 5.80
C VAL A 119 5.61 10.41 4.91
N THR A 120 5.41 11.62 4.40
CA THR A 120 6.42 12.29 3.55
C THR A 120 7.72 12.57 4.30
N SER A 121 7.65 12.92 5.58
CA SER A 121 8.82 13.07 6.45
C SER A 121 9.58 11.75 6.63
N ILE A 122 8.88 10.66 6.95
CA ILE A 122 9.46 9.33 7.14
C ILE A 122 10.18 8.84 5.88
N PHE A 123 9.57 9.03 4.71
CA PHE A 123 10.10 8.54 3.44
C PHE A 123 10.97 9.56 2.68
N GLY A 124 11.18 10.76 3.23
CA GLY A 124 12.02 11.79 2.63
C GLY A 124 11.47 12.38 1.33
N PHE A 125 10.15 12.45 1.19
CA PHE A 125 9.49 13.04 0.03
C PHE A 125 9.17 14.52 0.24
N LEU A 126 9.19 15.30 -0.85
CA LEU A 126 8.86 16.72 -0.84
C LEU A 126 7.65 17.03 -1.74
N ALA A 127 6.90 18.08 -1.37
CA ALA A 127 5.90 18.65 -2.25
C ALA A 127 6.53 19.04 -3.60
N GLY A 128 5.79 18.82 -4.69
CA GLY A 128 6.30 19.07 -6.04
C GLY A 128 7.30 18.01 -6.56
N GLN A 129 7.68 17.01 -5.78
CA GLN A 129 8.60 15.97 -6.24
C GLN A 129 7.95 15.04 -7.27
N VAL A 130 8.68 14.72 -8.34
CA VAL A 130 8.30 13.65 -9.26
C VAL A 130 8.53 12.29 -8.60
N LEU A 131 7.49 11.47 -8.55
CA LEU A 131 7.58 10.10 -8.06
C LEU A 131 8.19 9.25 -9.16
N LEU A 132 9.44 8.84 -8.94
CA LEU A 132 10.11 7.89 -9.81
C LEU A 132 9.69 6.48 -9.42
N PRO A 133 9.43 5.62 -10.40
CA PRO A 133 9.22 4.22 -10.10
C PRO A 133 10.46 3.64 -9.44
N LYS A 134 10.31 2.88 -8.36
CA LYS A 134 11.43 2.12 -7.80
C LYS A 134 11.80 1.06 -8.85
N LYS A 135 13.07 0.97 -9.21
CA LYS A 135 13.56 -0.20 -9.96
C LYS A 135 13.39 -1.42 -9.04
N GLU A 136 12.63 -2.42 -9.47
CA GLU A 136 12.72 -3.76 -8.87
C GLU A 136 14.20 -4.18 -8.88
N GLY A 137 14.76 -4.55 -7.72
CA GLY A 137 16.15 -5.01 -7.63
C GLY A 137 16.99 -4.56 -6.43
N MET A 138 16.41 -4.00 -5.36
CA MET A 138 17.09 -3.95 -4.05
C MET A 138 16.28 -4.75 -3.02
N CYS A 139 16.49 -6.07 -3.02
CA CYS A 139 16.66 -6.72 -1.73
C CYS A 139 17.72 -5.91 -0.98
N LEU A 140 17.36 -5.34 0.17
CA LEU A 140 18.37 -4.87 1.11
C LEU A 140 19.34 -6.04 1.32
N PRO A 141 20.67 -5.87 1.16
CA PRO A 141 21.56 -6.88 1.65
C PRO A 141 21.29 -7.00 3.15
N LEU A 142 20.84 -8.19 3.57
CA LEU A 142 21.02 -8.62 4.95
C LEU A 142 22.54 -8.63 5.17
N ASP A 143 23.08 -7.49 5.63
CA ASP A 143 24.40 -7.46 6.22
C ASP A 143 24.33 -8.37 7.45
N ARG A 144 24.86 -9.59 7.28
CA ARG A 144 25.25 -10.42 8.40
C ARG A 144 26.50 -9.78 9.00
N GLY A 145 26.28 -8.96 10.01
CA GLY A 145 27.26 -8.68 11.06
C GLY A 145 27.11 -9.70 12.18
#